data_AF-A0A4Y2LCV4-F1
#
_entry.id   AF-A0A4Y2LCV4-F1
#
_cell.length_a   1.000
_cell.length_b   1.000
_cell.length_c   1.000
_cell.angle_alpha   90.00
_cell.angle_beta   90.00
_cell.angle_gamma   90.00
#
_symmetry.space_group_name_H-M   'P 1'
#
loop_
_entity.id
_entity.type
_entity.pdbx_description
1 polymer ?
#
loop_
_entity_poly.entity_id
_entity_poly.type
_entity_poly.pdbx_seq_one_letter_code
_entity_poly.pdbx_strand_id
1 'polypeptide(L)'
;MTSAIAIVLLESEDITRMDCPTYCSDLNPMENIGGFAETPFSMIIAVGQRQQLKQIIVQEYPQLLLDNLVLSMEKRLQAIIKVKGSHIPCLGTSVC
;
A
#
# COMPACT_ATOMS: atom_id res chain seq x y z
N MET A 1 22.45 12.37 -6.27
CA MET A 1 22.60 11.94 -7.68
C MET A 1 21.52 10.96 -8.14
N THR A 2 20.83 10.24 -7.25
CA THR A 2 19.80 9.24 -7.58
C THR A 2 18.43 9.80 -8.01
N SER A 3 18.11 11.09 -7.75
CA SER A 3 16.77 11.63 -8.04
C SER A 3 16.55 12.04 -9.50
N ALA A 4 17.58 12.50 -10.22
CA ALA A 4 17.43 12.98 -11.61
C ALA A 4 17.09 11.85 -12.59
N ILE A 5 17.71 10.68 -12.43
CA ILE A 5 17.44 9.50 -13.29
C ILE A 5 16.00 9.03 -13.10
N ALA A 6 15.51 8.98 -11.86
CA ALA A 6 14.13 8.59 -11.58
C ALA A 6 13.10 9.60 -12.10
N ILE A 7 13.46 10.88 -12.25
CA ILE A 7 12.55 11.88 -12.86
C ILE A 7 12.47 11.64 -14.37
N VAL A 8 13.63 11.57 -15.02
CA VAL A 8 13.76 11.35 -16.46
C VAL A 8 13.08 10.05 -16.90
N LEU A 9 13.21 8.97 -16.11
CA LEU A 9 12.57 7.69 -16.43
C LEU A 9 11.04 7.76 -16.37
N LEU A 10 10.45 8.47 -15.39
CA LEU A 10 8.99 8.57 -15.34
C LEU A 10 8.46 9.43 -16.50
N GLU A 11 9.21 10.45 -16.91
CA GLU A 11 8.85 11.26 -18.09
C GLU A 11 8.99 10.47 -19.39
N SER A 12 10.05 9.65 -19.55
CA SER A 12 10.25 8.85 -20.76
C SER A 12 9.22 7.72 -20.92
N GLU A 13 8.74 7.17 -19.79
CA GLU A 13 7.74 6.11 -19.75
C GLU A 13 6.30 6.65 -19.72
N ASP A 14 6.10 7.97 -19.84
CA ASP A 14 4.78 8.64 -19.77
C ASP A 14 3.99 8.29 -18.49
N ILE A 15 4.71 8.09 -17.37
CA ILE A 15 4.12 7.76 -16.08
C ILE A 15 3.75 9.05 -15.36
N THR A 16 2.45 9.32 -15.25
CA THR A 16 1.92 10.44 -14.47
C THR A 16 2.21 10.22 -12.98
N ARG A 17 2.91 11.17 -12.36
CA ARG A 17 3.11 11.17 -10.89
C ARG A 17 1.84 11.62 -10.20
N MET A 18 1.39 10.81 -9.24
CA MET A 18 0.34 11.24 -8.30
C MET A 18 0.96 12.12 -7.21
N ASP A 19 0.33 13.26 -6.92
CA ASP A 19 0.70 14.09 -5.77
C ASP A 19 0.33 13.37 -4.47
N CYS A 20 1.34 12.85 -3.77
CA CYS A 20 1.16 12.17 -2.49
C CYS A 20 1.58 13.10 -1.33
N PRO A 21 0.65 13.48 -0.43
CA PRO A 21 0.98 14.36 0.69
C PRO A 21 1.93 13.67 1.68
N THR A 22 2.91 14.43 2.17
CA THR A 22 3.88 13.95 3.18
C THR A 22 3.13 13.49 4.44
N TYR A 23 3.47 12.30 4.94
CA TYR A 23 2.88 11.68 6.15
C TYR A 23 1.45 11.15 6.02
N CYS A 24 0.97 10.86 4.81
CA CYS A 24 -0.35 10.29 4.60
C CYS A 24 -0.32 8.76 4.40
N SER A 25 0.17 8.03 5.41
CA SER A 25 0.19 6.56 5.40
C SER A 25 -1.20 5.95 5.20
N ASP A 26 -2.25 6.64 5.67
CA ASP A 26 -3.65 6.25 5.49
C ASP A 26 -4.08 6.16 4.01
N LEU A 27 -3.43 6.95 3.13
CA LEU A 27 -3.63 6.95 1.68
C LEU A 27 -2.64 6.07 0.93
N ASN A 28 -1.55 5.64 1.56
CA ASN A 28 -0.57 4.79 0.90
C ASN A 28 -1.13 3.37 0.78
N PRO A 29 -1.38 2.87 -0.45
CA PRO A 29 -1.92 1.54 -0.64
C PRO A 29 -1.02 0.45 -0.04
N MET A 30 0.30 0.64 -0.10
CA MET A 30 1.27 -0.34 0.39
C MET A 30 1.26 -0.50 1.90
N GLU A 31 1.07 0.59 2.65
CA GLU A 31 0.97 0.53 4.12
C GLU A 31 -0.35 -0.13 4.57
N ASN A 32 -1.42 0.03 3.79
CA ASN A 32 -2.70 -0.64 4.05
C ASN A 32 -2.68 -2.14 3.78
N ILE A 33 -1.94 -2.58 2.75
CA ILE A 33 -1.79 -4.00 2.44
C ILE A 33 -0.83 -4.67 3.42
N GLY A 34 0.17 -3.94 3.91
CA GLY A 34 1.21 -4.42 4.83
C GLY A 34 0.65 -5.18 6.03
N GLY A 35 -0.37 -4.65 6.72
CA GLY A 35 -0.95 -5.29 7.90
C GLY A 35 -1.57 -6.68 7.67
N PHE A 36 -2.08 -6.95 6.46
CA PHE A 36 -2.60 -8.27 6.08
C PHE A 36 -1.49 -9.28 5.74
N ALA A 37 -0.40 -8.75 5.20
CA ALA A 37 0.78 -9.47 4.79
C ALA A 37 1.71 -9.81 5.98
N GLU A 38 1.72 -8.98 7.02
CA GLU A 38 2.63 -9.11 8.17
C GLU A 38 2.47 -10.43 8.92
N THR A 39 1.25 -10.94 9.09
CA THR A 39 1.01 -12.18 9.85
C THR A 39 1.51 -13.43 9.11
N PRO A 40 1.15 -13.66 7.82
CA PRO A 40 1.73 -14.73 7.02
C PRO A 40 3.24 -14.61 6.87
N PHE A 41 3.77 -13.41 6.57
CA PHE A 41 5.21 -13.24 6.36
C PHE A 41 6.03 -13.46 7.63
N SER A 42 5.55 -13.01 8.78
CA SER A 42 6.21 -13.27 10.07
C SER A 42 6.30 -14.78 10.34
N MET A 43 5.24 -15.54 10.04
CA MET A 43 5.23 -16.99 10.20
C MET A 43 6.19 -17.69 9.23
N ILE A 44 6.22 -17.29 7.94
CA ILE A 44 7.10 -17.87 6.92
C ILE A 44 8.58 -17.60 7.24
N ILE A 45 8.89 -16.39 7.70
CA ILE A 45 10.25 -16.00 8.12
C ILE A 45 10.67 -16.84 9.34
N ALA A 46 9.77 -17.04 10.30
CA ALA A 46 10.03 -17.85 11.51
C ALA A 46 10.27 -19.34 11.20
N VAL A 47 9.55 -19.92 10.24
CA VAL A 47 9.71 -21.33 9.82
C VAL A 47 10.94 -21.53 8.90
N GLY A 48 11.70 -20.48 8.60
CA GLY A 48 12.94 -20.59 7.82
C GLY A 48 12.72 -20.80 6.32
N GLN A 49 11.49 -20.66 5.84
CA GLN A 49 11.12 -20.86 4.42
C GLN A 49 11.42 -19.64 3.53
N ARG A 50 12.46 -18.85 3.86
CA ARG A 50 12.81 -17.63 3.13
C ARG A 50 13.06 -17.87 1.63
N GLN A 51 13.54 -19.05 1.27
CA GLN A 51 13.76 -19.43 -0.13
C GLN A 51 12.44 -19.48 -0.93
N GLN A 52 11.33 -19.78 -0.25
CA GLN A 52 9.99 -19.88 -0.84
C GLN A 52 9.21 -18.56 -0.72
N LEU A 53 9.74 -17.57 0.00
CA LEU A 53 9.06 -16.29 0.26
C LEU A 53 8.60 -15.61 -1.03
N LYS A 54 9.39 -15.66 -2.11
CA LYS A 54 8.98 -15.09 -3.42
C LYS A 54 7.73 -15.76 -3.97
N GLN A 55 7.66 -17.10 -3.92
CA GLN A 55 6.50 -17.85 -4.42
C GLN A 55 5.29 -17.59 -3.53
N ILE A 56 5.49 -17.56 -2.22
CA ILE A 56 4.43 -17.29 -1.26
C ILE A 56 3.92 -15.86 -1.40
N ILE A 57 4.77 -14.84 -1.58
CA ILE A 57 4.33 -13.46 -1.88
C ILE A 57 3.45 -13.43 -3.14
N VAL A 58 3.87 -14.11 -4.20
CA VAL A 58 3.14 -14.09 -5.49
C VAL A 58 1.81 -14.86 -5.41
N GLN A 59 1.75 -15.94 -4.62
CA GLN A 59 0.54 -16.76 -4.47
C GLN A 59 -0.43 -16.21 -3.42
N GLU A 60 0.09 -15.69 -2.32
CA GLU A 60 -0.71 -15.24 -1.18
C GLU A 60 -1.18 -13.80 -1.31
N TYR A 61 -0.68 -13.02 -2.27
CA TYR A 61 -1.20 -11.68 -2.49
C TYR A 61 -2.63 -11.77 -3.03
N PRO A 62 -3.65 -11.39 -2.23
CA PRO A 62 -5.02 -11.55 -2.66
C PRO A 62 -5.34 -10.41 -3.62
N GLN A 63 -5.70 -10.72 -4.87
CA GLN A 63 -6.20 -9.71 -5.81
C GLN A 63 -7.38 -8.92 -5.21
N LEU A 64 -8.23 -9.60 -4.45
CA LEU A 64 -9.34 -9.01 -3.69
C LEU A 64 -8.90 -7.91 -2.72
N LEU A 65 -7.71 -8.02 -2.14
CA LEU A 65 -7.18 -7.00 -1.23
C LEU A 65 -6.79 -5.72 -1.99
N LEU A 66 -6.21 -5.87 -3.18
CA LEU A 66 -5.91 -4.75 -4.08
C LEU A 66 -7.22 -4.09 -4.56
N ASP A 67 -8.19 -4.89 -4.97
CA ASP A 67 -9.46 -4.40 -5.49
C ASP A 67 -10.24 -3.63 -4.41
N ASN A 68 -10.35 -4.19 -3.20
CA ASN A 68 -11.01 -3.53 -2.06
C ASN A 68 -10.31 -2.23 -1.68
N LEU A 69 -8.99 -2.19 -1.78
CA LEU A 69 -8.22 -1.00 -1.47
C LEU A 69 -8.49 0.11 -2.49
N VAL A 70 -8.44 -0.20 -3.79
CA VAL A 70 -8.79 0.74 -4.87
C VAL A 70 -10.20 1.27 -4.68
N LEU A 71 -11.17 0.39 -4.39
CA LEU A 71 -12.56 0.78 -4.14
C LEU A 71 -12.71 1.64 -2.88
N SER A 72 -11.85 1.48 -1.87
CA SER A 72 -11.91 2.25 -0.62
C SER A 72 -11.28 3.64 -0.73
N MET A 73 -10.50 3.93 -1.78
CA MET A 73 -9.72 5.17 -1.89
C MET A 73 -10.59 6.43 -1.85
N GLU A 74 -11.74 6.41 -2.53
CA GLU A 74 -12.66 7.54 -2.52
C GLU A 74 -13.16 7.86 -1.11
N LYS A 75 -13.60 6.82 -0.37
CA LYS A 75 -14.08 6.98 1.01
C LYS A 75 -12.98 7.49 1.94
N ARG A 76 -11.75 7.00 1.78
CA ARG A 76 -10.57 7.45 2.56
C ARG A 76 -10.26 8.91 2.30
N LEU A 77 -10.24 9.34 1.03
CA LEU A 77 -10.04 10.74 0.65
C LEU A 77 -11.12 11.63 1.29
N GLN A 78 -12.40 11.24 1.21
CA GLN A 78 -13.49 11.97 1.85
C GLN A 78 -13.32 12.09 3.36
N ALA A 79 -12.90 10.99 4.02
CA ALA A 79 -12.65 11.00 5.45
C ALA A 79 -11.49 11.94 5.82
N ILE A 80 -10.43 12.01 5.02
CA ILE A 80 -9.26 12.89 5.26
C ILE A 80 -9.66 14.34 5.15
N ILE A 81 -10.46 14.67 4.13
CA ILE A 81 -11.02 16.01 3.96
C ILE A 81 -11.85 16.40 5.19
N LYS A 82 -12.67 15.48 5.70
CA LYS A 82 -13.50 15.70 6.90
C LYS A 82 -12.67 15.97 8.15
N VAL A 83 -11.53 15.31 8.32
CA VAL A 83 -10.62 15.52 9.45
C VAL A 83 -9.53 16.58 9.17
N LYS A 84 -9.67 17.32 8.06
CA LYS A 84 -8.76 18.40 7.63
C LYS A 84 -7.30 17.96 7.53
N GLY A 85 -7.06 16.77 6.99
CA GLY A 85 -5.69 16.22 6.84
C GLY A 85 -5.12 15.59 8.11
N SER A 86 -5.89 15.50 9.20
CA SER A 86 -5.48 14.73 10.38
C SER A 86 -5.51 13.23 10.08
N HIS A 87 -4.78 12.45 10.88
CA HIS A 87 -4.76 11.00 10.78
C HIS A 87 -6.16 10.39 10.94
N ILE A 88 -6.49 9.41 10.10
CA ILE A 88 -7.68 8.57 10.29
C ILE A 88 -7.21 7.28 10.94
N PRO A 89 -7.71 6.91 12.12
CA PRO A 89 -7.44 5.56 12.63
C PRO A 89 -7.93 4.55 11.60
N CYS A 90 -7.00 3.83 10.98
CA CYS A 90 -7.31 2.65 10.19
C CYS A 90 -7.96 1.61 11.11
N LEU A 91 -9.29 1.66 11.25
CA LEU A 91 -10.08 0.58 11.82
C LEU A 91 -9.94 -0.57 10.84
N GLY A 92 -9.08 -1.54 11.16
CA GLY A 92 -8.89 -2.74 10.34
C GLY A 92 -10.25 -3.33 9.96
N THR A 93 -10.52 -3.32 8.65
CA THR A 93 -11.60 -3.98 7.86
C THR A 93 -13.00 -4.17 8.44
N SER A 94 -13.33 -3.66 9.62
CA SER A 94 -14.69 -3.60 10.09
C SER A 94 -15.33 -2.36 9.47
N VAL A 95 -15.91 -2.57 8.30
CA VAL A 95 -16.71 -1.63 7.52
C VAL A 95 -15.89 -0.68 6.62
N CYS A 96 -15.56 -1.19 5.43
CA CYS A 96 -15.50 -0.42 4.19
C CYS A 96 -16.37 -1.10 3.15
#